data_AF-G0EJY6-F1
#
_entry.id   AF-G0EJY6-F1
#
_cell.length_a   1.000
_cell.length_b   1.000
_cell.length_c   1.000
_cell.angle_alpha   90.00
_cell.angle_beta   90.00
_cell.angle_gamma   90.00
#
_symmetry.space_group_name_H-M   'P 1'
#
loop_
_entity.id
_entity.type
_entity.pdbx_description
1 polymer ?
#
loop_
_entity_poly.entity_id
_entity_poly.type
_entity_poly.pdbx_seq_one_letter_code
_entity_poly.pdbx_strand_id
1 'polypeptide(L)'
;MRIYICFIISITFIISCQTNQVYNIKNDDDKSHFVKINRIEYLKPNIKYNINGTLYSTDKQSRIYKVIRKDNLILSNAKRNNYAQRKVVELYGIKNHDQGGHIIGRQFGGSPNIDNIIPINKKLNIGEMKNTEMEWRESIIKGYEINDIIIDISYIYTNTRPYIITIDYNIEKDFTNYRIKKVFTND
;
A
#
# COMPACT_ATOMS: atom_id res chain seq x y z
N MET A 1 -38.12 -51.22 -7.55
CA MET A 1 -37.80 -50.06 -6.70
C MET A 1 -36.34 -50.17 -6.24
N ARG A 2 -35.43 -49.42 -6.88
CA ARG A 2 -34.13 -48.90 -6.38
C ARG A 2 -33.35 -48.37 -7.59
N ILE A 3 -33.38 -47.06 -7.73
CA ILE A 3 -32.69 -46.29 -8.75
C ILE A 3 -31.34 -45.89 -8.15
N TYR A 4 -30.23 -46.27 -8.79
CA TYR A 4 -28.90 -45.77 -8.42
C TYR A 4 -28.59 -44.55 -9.28
N ILE A 5 -28.76 -43.36 -8.70
CA ILE A 5 -28.28 -42.10 -9.25
C ILE A 5 -26.80 -41.98 -8.87
N CYS A 6 -25.91 -42.15 -9.85
CA CYS A 6 -24.50 -41.77 -9.67
C CYS A 6 -24.40 -40.25 -9.64
N PHE A 7 -23.97 -39.72 -8.50
CA PHE A 7 -23.70 -38.30 -8.28
C PHE A 7 -22.57 -37.81 -9.19
N ILE A 8 -22.87 -36.74 -9.94
CA ILE A 8 -21.90 -35.84 -10.57
C ILE A 8 -20.94 -35.33 -9.49
N ILE A 9 -19.65 -35.63 -9.63
CA ILE A 9 -18.59 -34.87 -8.95
C ILE A 9 -18.23 -33.74 -9.90
N SER A 10 -18.93 -32.61 -9.78
CA SER A 10 -18.55 -31.37 -10.42
C SER A 10 -17.27 -30.87 -9.72
N ILE A 11 -16.14 -30.97 -10.43
CA ILE A 11 -14.87 -30.36 -10.04
C ILE A 11 -15.08 -28.85 -9.98
N THR A 12 -15.25 -28.29 -8.77
CA THR A 12 -15.32 -26.85 -8.59
C THR A 12 -13.94 -26.27 -8.82
N PHE A 13 -13.77 -25.63 -9.98
CA PHE A 13 -12.70 -24.68 -10.27
C PHE A 13 -12.66 -23.63 -9.14
N ILE A 14 -11.60 -23.63 -8.33
CA ILE A 14 -11.32 -22.53 -7.40
C ILE A 14 -10.83 -21.37 -8.25
N ILE A 15 -11.77 -20.57 -8.75
CA ILE A 15 -11.46 -19.29 -9.36
C ILE A 15 -10.88 -18.41 -8.24
N SER A 16 -9.60 -18.08 -8.38
CA SER A 16 -8.96 -16.97 -7.70
C SER A 16 -9.85 -15.73 -7.84
N CYS A 17 -10.62 -15.40 -6.80
CA CYS A 17 -11.50 -14.24 -6.78
C CYS A 17 -10.63 -12.98 -6.53
N GLN A 18 -9.88 -12.56 -7.54
CA GLN A 18 -9.46 -11.16 -7.62
C GLN A 18 -10.68 -10.38 -8.12
N THR A 19 -11.20 -9.51 -7.26
CA THR A 19 -12.31 -8.65 -7.65
C THR A 19 -11.78 -7.53 -8.55
N ASN A 20 -12.40 -7.33 -9.71
CA ASN A 20 -12.09 -6.18 -10.58
C ASN A 20 -12.69 -4.86 -10.04
N GLN A 21 -13.46 -4.95 -8.95
CA GLN A 21 -14.07 -3.80 -8.30
C GLN A 21 -13.02 -2.98 -7.56
N VAL A 22 -13.02 -1.67 -7.80
CA VAL A 22 -12.23 -0.70 -7.04
C VAL A 22 -13.14 -0.01 -6.03
N TYR A 23 -12.77 -0.06 -4.76
CA TYR A 23 -13.44 0.69 -3.69
C TYR A 23 -12.94 2.13 -3.70
N ASN A 24 -13.81 3.10 -3.98
CA ASN A 24 -13.44 4.52 -3.97
C ASN A 24 -13.74 5.12 -2.60
N ILE A 25 -12.69 5.37 -1.82
CA ILE A 25 -12.78 5.81 -0.42
C ILE A 25 -12.95 7.32 -0.38
N LYS A 26 -14.10 7.78 0.12
CA LYS A 26 -14.47 9.19 0.06
C LYS A 26 -13.78 10.07 1.10
N ASN A 27 -13.55 9.53 2.29
CA ASN A 27 -12.96 10.24 3.43
C ASN A 27 -12.47 9.23 4.49
N ASP A 28 -11.89 9.74 5.58
CA ASP A 28 -11.35 8.91 6.67
C ASP A 28 -12.39 8.02 7.38
N ASP A 29 -13.69 8.36 7.29
CA ASP A 29 -14.79 7.62 7.92
C ASP A 29 -15.33 6.49 7.03
N ASP A 30 -15.02 6.51 5.73
CA ASP A 30 -15.35 5.44 4.80
C ASP A 30 -14.46 4.22 5.06
N LYS A 31 -15.02 3.22 5.72
CA LYS A 31 -14.35 1.95 6.04
C LYS A 31 -14.70 0.82 5.07
N SER A 32 -15.19 1.13 3.86
CA SER A 32 -15.67 0.12 2.91
C SER A 32 -14.60 -0.89 2.46
N HIS A 33 -13.30 -0.54 2.51
CA HIS A 33 -12.16 -1.42 2.24
C HIS A 33 -11.66 -2.21 3.47
N PHE A 34 -12.25 -2.01 4.64
CA PHE A 34 -11.88 -2.72 5.87
C PHE A 34 -12.86 -3.85 6.22
N VAL A 35 -12.36 -4.81 6.98
CA VAL A 35 -13.12 -5.83 7.70
C VAL A 35 -12.70 -5.78 9.18
N LYS A 36 -13.66 -6.00 10.09
CA LYS A 36 -13.38 -6.02 11.54
C LYS A 36 -13.43 -7.44 12.06
N ILE A 37 -12.32 -7.93 12.61
CA ILE A 37 -12.19 -9.26 13.21
C ILE A 37 -11.76 -9.06 14.66
N ASN A 38 -12.52 -9.59 15.62
CA ASN A 38 -12.23 -9.45 17.06
C ASN A 38 -11.94 -8.00 17.49
N ARG A 39 -12.74 -7.06 16.96
CA ARG A 39 -12.62 -5.60 17.17
C ARG A 39 -11.39 -4.93 16.56
N ILE A 40 -10.54 -5.66 15.83
CA ILE A 40 -9.39 -5.13 15.11
C ILE A 40 -9.77 -4.94 13.64
N GLU A 41 -9.39 -3.81 13.07
CA GLU A 41 -9.59 -3.52 11.64
C GLU A 41 -8.44 -4.10 10.81
N TYR A 42 -8.81 -4.78 9.73
CA TYR A 42 -7.92 -5.34 8.73
C TYR A 42 -8.37 -4.87 7.36
N LEU A 43 -7.43 -4.69 6.43
CA LEU A 43 -7.80 -4.51 5.03
C LEU A 43 -8.53 -5.76 4.53
N LYS A 44 -9.47 -5.60 3.62
CA LYS A 44 -10.03 -6.76 2.90
C LYS A 44 -8.95 -7.38 2.02
N PRO A 45 -8.92 -8.72 1.87
CA PRO A 45 -8.00 -9.38 0.97
C PRO A 45 -8.48 -9.29 -0.49
N ASN A 46 -7.54 -9.36 -1.44
CA ASN A 46 -7.82 -9.41 -2.90
C ASN A 46 -8.73 -8.28 -3.43
N ILE A 47 -8.56 -7.07 -2.89
CA ILE A 47 -9.29 -5.88 -3.37
C ILE A 47 -8.33 -4.83 -3.92
N LYS A 48 -8.91 -3.90 -4.65
CA LYS A 48 -8.29 -2.62 -4.98
C LYS A 48 -9.09 -1.50 -4.34
N TYR A 49 -8.43 -0.48 -3.82
CA TYR A 49 -9.09 0.72 -3.32
C TYR A 49 -8.36 1.98 -3.73
N ASN A 50 -9.10 3.04 -3.99
CA ASN A 50 -8.57 4.35 -4.35
C ASN A 50 -8.82 5.34 -3.21
N ILE A 51 -7.76 6.02 -2.78
CA ILE A 51 -7.81 7.15 -1.86
C ILE A 51 -7.17 8.34 -2.57
N ASN A 52 -7.95 9.38 -2.87
CA ASN A 52 -7.46 10.64 -3.44
C ASN A 52 -6.56 10.47 -4.69
N GLY A 53 -6.96 9.60 -5.62
CA GLY A 53 -6.22 9.33 -6.86
C GLY A 53 -5.09 8.30 -6.72
N THR A 54 -4.80 7.83 -5.50
CA THR A 54 -3.82 6.77 -5.26
C THR A 54 -4.53 5.42 -5.15
N LEU A 55 -4.19 4.48 -6.03
CA LEU A 55 -4.73 3.13 -6.10
C LEU A 55 -3.84 2.15 -5.32
N TYR A 56 -4.43 1.44 -4.38
CA TYR A 56 -3.78 0.41 -3.58
C TYR A 56 -4.36 -0.96 -3.93
N SER A 57 -3.54 -2.01 -3.86
CA SER A 57 -3.95 -3.39 -4.08
C SER A 57 -3.52 -4.27 -2.91
N THR A 58 -4.44 -5.11 -2.43
CA THR A 58 -4.18 -6.08 -1.37
C THR A 58 -4.15 -7.50 -1.90
N ASP A 59 -3.31 -8.33 -1.29
CA ASP A 59 -3.24 -9.75 -1.62
C ASP A 59 -4.21 -10.58 -0.77
N LYS A 60 -4.14 -11.90 -0.92
CA LYS A 60 -4.99 -12.86 -0.20
C LYS A 60 -4.82 -12.85 1.33
N GLN A 61 -3.74 -12.26 1.83
CA GLN A 61 -3.44 -12.11 3.26
C GLN A 61 -3.71 -10.69 3.76
N SER A 62 -4.43 -9.86 2.98
CA SER A 62 -4.73 -8.47 3.29
C SER A 62 -3.50 -7.56 3.38
N ARG A 63 -2.37 -7.95 2.76
CA ARG A 63 -1.15 -7.14 2.71
C ARG A 63 -1.19 -6.23 1.48
N ILE A 64 -0.79 -4.96 1.63
CA ILE A 64 -0.64 -4.05 0.50
C ILE A 64 0.57 -4.49 -0.31
N TYR A 65 0.39 -4.94 -1.54
CA TYR A 65 1.50 -5.39 -2.39
C TYR A 65 1.82 -4.41 -3.52
N LYS A 66 0.90 -3.49 -3.84
CA LYS A 66 1.09 -2.51 -4.92
C LYS A 66 0.35 -1.21 -4.65
N VAL A 67 1.01 -0.10 -4.92
CA VAL A 67 0.45 1.26 -4.89
C VAL A 67 0.77 1.94 -6.22
N ILE A 68 -0.22 2.58 -6.83
CA ILE A 68 -0.10 3.30 -8.10
C ILE A 68 -0.72 4.67 -7.94
N ARG A 69 0.02 5.73 -8.30
CA ARG A 69 -0.50 7.08 -8.45
C ARG A 69 -0.05 7.62 -9.80
N LYS A 70 -1.00 7.84 -10.70
CA LYS A 70 -0.72 8.38 -12.04
C LYS A 70 -0.55 9.89 -12.02
N ASP A 71 -1.43 10.57 -11.29
CA ASP A 71 -1.43 12.02 -11.22
C ASP A 71 -0.21 12.58 -10.49
N ASN A 72 0.10 13.85 -10.78
CA ASN A 72 1.15 14.59 -10.11
C ASN A 72 1.02 14.50 -8.58
N LEU A 73 2.15 14.24 -7.93
CA LEU A 73 2.29 14.32 -6.49
C LEU A 73 2.29 15.79 -6.08
N ILE A 74 1.45 16.14 -5.10
CA ILE A 74 1.26 17.51 -4.64
C ILE A 74 1.61 17.63 -3.16
N LEU A 75 2.13 18.80 -2.76
CA LEU A 75 2.35 19.09 -1.35
C LEU A 75 1.02 19.26 -0.62
N SER A 76 0.93 18.68 0.57
CA SER A 76 -0.24 18.67 1.43
C SER A 76 0.18 18.52 2.90
N ASN A 77 -0.77 18.36 3.80
CA ASN A 77 -0.53 18.19 5.22
C ASN A 77 -1.60 17.29 5.86
N ALA A 78 -1.52 15.99 5.57
CA ALA A 78 -2.43 15.01 6.18
C ALA A 78 -2.18 14.87 7.69
N LYS A 79 -3.24 14.45 8.40
CA LYS A 79 -3.19 14.17 9.84
C LYS A 79 -2.19 13.05 10.14
N ARG A 80 -1.73 12.97 11.39
CA ARG A 80 -0.92 11.84 11.86
C ARG A 80 -1.77 10.97 12.79
N ASN A 81 -1.79 9.67 12.54
CA ASN A 81 -2.42 8.70 13.43
C ASN A 81 -1.35 7.78 14.04
N ASN A 82 -0.91 8.11 15.26
CA ASN A 82 0.10 7.32 15.99
C ASN A 82 -0.43 5.93 16.38
N TYR A 83 -1.74 5.79 16.55
CA TYR A 83 -2.36 4.49 16.83
C TYR A 83 -2.18 3.55 15.64
N ALA A 84 -2.49 3.99 14.41
CA ALA A 84 -2.32 3.19 13.20
C ALA A 84 -0.85 2.78 12.98
N GLN A 85 0.09 3.72 13.12
CA GLN A 85 1.52 3.42 12.97
C GLN A 85 2.00 2.35 13.95
N ARG A 86 1.59 2.44 15.22
CA ARG A 86 1.91 1.41 16.22
C ARG A 86 1.21 0.09 15.92
N LYS A 87 -0.07 0.13 15.53
CA LYS A 87 -0.89 -1.07 15.33
C LYS A 87 -0.40 -1.90 14.14
N VAL A 88 0.06 -1.27 13.06
CA VAL A 88 0.66 -1.98 11.91
C VAL A 88 1.91 -2.75 12.33
N VAL A 89 2.77 -2.16 13.18
CA VAL A 89 3.96 -2.86 13.70
C VAL A 89 3.55 -4.01 14.63
N GLU A 90 2.56 -3.80 15.49
CA GLU A 90 2.04 -4.86 16.39
C GLU A 90 1.46 -6.05 15.61
N LEU A 91 0.73 -5.78 14.52
CA LEU A 91 0.06 -6.81 13.74
C LEU A 91 0.99 -7.52 12.75
N TYR A 92 1.93 -6.79 12.16
CA TYR A 92 2.62 -7.25 10.95
C TYR A 92 4.14 -7.12 10.98
N GLY A 93 4.71 -6.43 11.97
CA GLY A 93 6.14 -6.10 12.02
C GLY A 93 6.87 -6.69 13.23
N ILE A 94 8.11 -6.22 13.43
CA ILE A 94 8.98 -6.60 14.54
C ILE A 94 9.00 -5.46 15.56
N LYS A 95 8.46 -5.71 16.75
CA LYS A 95 8.44 -4.73 17.85
C LYS A 95 9.85 -4.22 18.16
N ASN A 96 9.96 -2.92 18.42
CA ASN A 96 11.20 -2.19 18.71
C ASN A 96 12.22 -2.09 17.54
N HIS A 97 11.99 -2.77 16.42
CA HIS A 97 12.84 -2.73 15.23
C HIS A 97 12.18 -1.94 14.10
N ASP A 98 10.86 -2.14 13.92
CA ASP A 98 10.08 -1.48 12.89
C ASP A 98 9.33 -0.24 13.39
N GLN A 99 9.02 0.63 12.45
CA GLN A 99 8.06 1.73 12.56
C GLN A 99 6.92 1.51 11.56
N GLY A 100 5.73 2.04 11.85
CA GLY A 100 4.67 2.16 10.86
C GLY A 100 5.03 3.28 9.88
N GLY A 101 5.70 2.92 8.79
CA GLY A 101 6.10 3.85 7.73
C GLY A 101 4.94 4.08 6.78
N HIS A 102 4.72 5.34 6.39
CA HIS A 102 3.75 5.63 5.33
C HIS A 102 4.30 5.16 3.98
N ILE A 103 3.43 4.68 3.10
CA ILE A 103 3.79 4.39 1.71
C ILE A 103 3.80 5.69 0.90
N ILE A 104 2.72 6.46 0.97
CA ILE A 104 2.68 7.86 0.55
C ILE A 104 2.73 8.74 1.79
N GLY A 105 3.76 9.57 1.90
CA GLY A 105 3.97 10.44 3.07
C GLY A 105 2.83 11.41 3.33
N ARG A 106 2.65 11.79 4.60
CA ARG A 106 1.61 12.75 5.02
C ARG A 106 1.71 14.10 4.29
N GLN A 107 2.96 14.51 3.99
CA GLN A 107 3.26 15.76 3.28
C GLN A 107 2.78 15.75 1.83
N PHE A 108 2.30 14.59 1.35
CA PHE A 108 1.71 14.41 0.03
C PHE A 108 0.24 13.97 0.09
N GLY A 109 -0.39 14.10 1.28
CA GLY A 109 -1.81 13.76 1.46
C GLY A 109 -2.09 12.28 1.65
N GLY A 110 -1.07 11.46 1.93
CA GLY A 110 -1.26 10.04 2.22
C GLY A 110 -2.15 9.80 3.44
N SER A 111 -3.00 8.77 3.35
CA SER A 111 -3.90 8.39 4.45
C SER A 111 -3.11 8.13 5.74
N PRO A 112 -3.62 8.57 6.91
CA PRO A 112 -2.99 8.30 8.19
C PRO A 112 -3.28 6.88 8.71
N ASN A 113 -4.18 6.13 8.07
CA ASN A 113 -4.66 4.84 8.58
C ASN A 113 -3.83 3.66 8.04
N ILE A 114 -4.17 2.45 8.48
CA ILE A 114 -3.42 1.22 8.13
C ILE A 114 -3.51 0.86 6.63
N ASP A 115 -4.34 1.57 5.86
CA ASP A 115 -4.50 1.48 4.41
C ASP A 115 -3.40 2.22 3.62
N ASN A 116 -2.45 2.86 4.30
CA ASN A 116 -1.30 3.51 3.66
C ASN A 116 -0.03 3.36 4.51
N ILE A 117 -0.01 2.39 5.42
CA ILE A 117 1.09 2.19 6.37
C ILE A 117 1.54 0.73 6.37
N ILE A 118 2.85 0.51 6.31
CA ILE A 118 3.49 -0.80 6.39
C ILE A 118 4.56 -0.81 7.50
N PRO A 119 4.91 -1.99 8.05
CA PRO A 119 6.03 -2.08 8.98
C PRO A 119 7.36 -1.97 8.21
N ILE A 120 8.16 -0.95 8.54
CA ILE A 120 9.45 -0.67 7.92
C ILE A 120 10.51 -0.59 9.01
N ASN A 121 11.68 -1.19 8.80
CA ASN A 121 12.85 -1.06 9.66
C ASN A 121 13.10 0.42 9.97
N LYS A 122 13.32 0.74 11.24
CA LYS A 122 13.50 2.11 11.70
C LYS A 122 14.60 2.86 10.93
N LYS A 123 15.74 2.21 10.64
CA LYS A 123 16.87 2.83 9.91
C LYS A 123 16.49 3.15 8.47
N LEU A 124 15.81 2.22 7.78
CA LEU A 124 15.31 2.44 6.42
C LEU A 124 14.27 3.58 6.40
N ASN A 125 13.31 3.55 7.33
CA ASN A 125 12.22 4.53 7.40
C ASN A 125 12.73 5.97 7.62
N ILE A 126 13.67 6.18 8.56
CA ILE A 126 14.21 7.52 8.84
C ILE A 126 15.41 7.90 7.94
N GLY A 127 15.91 6.95 7.15
CA GLY A 127 17.02 7.10 6.22
C GLY A 127 16.51 7.22 4.79
N GLU A 128 16.69 6.18 3.97
CA GLU A 128 16.49 6.26 2.52
C GLU A 128 15.03 6.51 2.09
N MET A 129 14.05 5.98 2.84
CA MET A 129 12.64 6.27 2.58
C MET A 129 12.34 7.75 2.81
N LYS A 130 12.75 8.29 3.97
CA LYS A 130 12.64 9.73 4.26
C LYS A 130 13.39 10.58 3.24
N ASN A 131 14.59 10.17 2.83
CA ASN A 131 15.37 10.90 1.82
C ASN A 131 14.62 10.95 0.48
N THR A 132 14.01 9.84 0.06
CA THR A 132 13.17 9.80 -1.16
C THR A 132 11.98 10.75 -1.05
N GLU A 133 11.27 10.78 0.09
CA GLU A 133 10.19 11.76 0.31
C GLU A 133 10.70 13.21 0.29
N MET A 134 11.89 13.47 0.82
CA MET A 134 12.47 14.81 0.82
C MET A 134 12.92 15.24 -0.58
N GLU A 135 13.47 14.34 -1.38
CA GLU A 135 13.81 14.59 -2.79
C GLU A 135 12.56 14.96 -3.59
N TRP A 136 11.46 14.21 -3.44
CA TRP A 136 10.19 14.56 -4.07
C TRP A 136 9.70 15.95 -3.66
N ARG A 137 9.76 16.27 -2.36
CA ARG A 137 9.35 17.60 -1.86
C ARG A 137 10.17 18.72 -2.50
N GLU A 138 11.49 18.58 -2.52
CA GLU A 138 12.40 19.57 -3.10
C GLU A 138 12.22 19.72 -4.61
N SER A 139 12.00 18.61 -5.33
CA SER A 139 11.71 18.63 -6.77
C SER A 139 10.41 19.40 -7.07
N ILE A 140 9.35 19.14 -6.31
CA ILE A 140 8.07 19.87 -6.45
C ILE A 140 8.26 21.36 -6.19
N ILE A 141 9.01 21.75 -5.15
CA ILE A 141 9.29 23.17 -4.86
C ILE A 141 10.06 23.85 -6.00
N LYS A 142 10.92 23.11 -6.70
CA LYS A 142 11.67 23.61 -7.87
C LYS A 142 10.85 23.60 -9.16
N GLY A 143 9.58 23.24 -9.10
CA GLY A 143 8.65 23.19 -10.23
C GLY A 143 8.82 21.95 -11.12
N TYR A 144 9.38 20.86 -10.59
CA TYR A 144 9.32 19.56 -11.26
C TYR A 144 8.04 18.83 -10.86
N GLU A 145 7.49 18.06 -11.79
CA GLU A 145 6.38 17.15 -11.56
C GLU A 145 6.91 15.76 -11.22
N ILE A 146 6.31 15.14 -10.20
CA ILE A 146 6.57 13.75 -9.83
C ILE A 146 5.28 12.97 -10.09
N ASN A 147 5.29 12.05 -11.05
CA ASN A 147 4.08 11.34 -11.49
C ASN A 147 4.38 9.88 -11.86
N ASP A 148 3.34 9.16 -12.27
CA ASP A 148 3.41 7.72 -12.60
C ASP A 148 4.13 6.87 -11.53
N ILE A 149 3.89 7.20 -10.26
CA ILE A 149 4.48 6.52 -9.12
C ILE A 149 3.90 5.11 -9.03
N ILE A 150 4.77 4.11 -9.03
CA ILE A 150 4.48 2.70 -8.79
C ILE A 150 5.35 2.25 -7.61
N ILE A 151 4.71 1.77 -6.55
CA ILE A 151 5.38 1.18 -5.40
C ILE A 151 4.98 -0.29 -5.31
N ASP A 152 5.92 -1.19 -5.57
CA ASP A 152 5.74 -2.62 -5.42
C ASP A 152 6.34 -3.09 -4.09
N ILE A 153 5.55 -3.81 -3.30
CA ILE A 153 5.89 -4.27 -1.95
C ILE A 153 5.88 -5.79 -1.96
N SER A 154 7.07 -6.37 -1.83
CA SER A 154 7.26 -7.82 -1.92
C SER A 154 7.43 -8.44 -0.54
N TYR A 155 6.84 -9.63 -0.38
CA TYR A 155 6.83 -10.38 0.86
C TYR A 155 7.45 -11.77 0.64
N ILE A 156 8.19 -12.27 1.62
CA ILE A 156 8.69 -13.64 1.60
C ILE A 156 7.56 -14.58 2.05
N TYR A 157 7.12 -15.47 1.17
CA TYR A 157 6.05 -16.45 1.43
C TYR A 157 4.82 -15.80 2.09
N THR A 158 4.46 -16.29 3.28
CA THR A 158 3.31 -15.87 4.08
C THR A 158 3.64 -14.77 5.10
N ASN A 159 4.85 -14.21 5.08
CA ASN A 159 5.28 -13.20 6.05
C ASN A 159 4.47 -11.90 5.91
N THR A 160 4.05 -11.33 7.02
CA THR A 160 3.28 -10.08 7.05
C THR A 160 4.17 -8.84 6.92
N ARG A 161 5.47 -8.96 7.22
CA ARG A 161 6.44 -7.89 7.10
C ARG A 161 6.98 -7.82 5.67
N PRO A 162 6.96 -6.65 5.00
CA PRO A 162 7.60 -6.48 3.70
C PRO A 162 9.07 -6.83 3.75
N TYR A 163 9.59 -7.42 2.67
CA TYR A 163 11.00 -7.70 2.50
C TYR A 163 11.66 -6.72 1.52
N ILE A 164 11.03 -6.44 0.38
CA ILE A 164 11.54 -5.50 -0.61
C ILE A 164 10.48 -4.44 -0.90
N ILE A 165 10.90 -3.18 -0.97
CA ILE A 165 10.09 -2.05 -1.39
C ILE A 165 10.75 -1.46 -2.64
N THR A 166 10.07 -1.54 -3.78
CA THR A 166 10.51 -0.92 -5.02
C THR A 166 9.67 0.30 -5.30
N ILE A 167 10.31 1.45 -5.51
CA ILE A 167 9.65 2.72 -5.86
C ILE A 167 10.11 3.10 -7.26
N ASP A 168 9.18 3.31 -8.17
CA ASP A 168 9.41 3.69 -9.55
C ASP A 168 8.53 4.89 -9.89
N TYR A 169 9.06 5.94 -10.52
CA TYR A 169 8.33 7.18 -10.80
C TYR A 169 9.01 8.01 -11.87
N ASN A 170 8.25 8.89 -12.51
CA ASN A 170 8.79 9.87 -13.46
C ASN A 170 9.06 11.21 -12.78
N ILE A 171 10.06 11.92 -13.28
CA ILE A 171 10.34 13.32 -13.01
C ILE A 171 10.24 14.09 -14.31
N GLU A 172 9.40 15.13 -14.33
CA GLU A 172 9.16 15.95 -15.52
C GLU A 172 9.33 17.44 -15.23
N LYS A 173 9.94 18.18 -16.16
CA LYS A 173 9.98 19.64 -16.18
C LYS A 173 10.40 20.14 -17.55
N ASP A 174 9.57 20.97 -18.18
CA ASP A 174 9.82 21.51 -19.53
C ASP A 174 10.11 20.36 -20.53
N PHE A 175 11.36 20.26 -21.01
CA PHE A 175 11.80 19.20 -21.93
C PHE A 175 12.52 18.03 -21.21
N THR A 176 12.56 18.05 -19.89
CA THR A 176 13.17 17.00 -19.06
C THR A 176 12.11 15.99 -18.69
N ASN A 177 12.31 14.72 -19.06
CA ASN A 177 11.52 13.59 -18.61
C ASN A 177 12.45 12.39 -18.40
N TYR A 178 12.52 11.88 -17.17
CA TYR A 178 13.25 10.66 -16.88
C TYR A 178 12.58 9.89 -15.73
N ARG A 179 12.86 8.59 -15.71
CA ARG A 179 12.28 7.65 -14.76
C ARG A 179 13.32 7.22 -13.74
N ILE A 180 12.96 7.26 -12.47
CA ILE A 180 13.80 6.82 -11.36
C ILE A 180 13.22 5.54 -10.79
N LYS A 181 14.07 4.54 -10.57
CA LYS A 181 13.75 3.32 -9.83
C LYS A 181 14.67 3.15 -8.63
N LYS A 182 14.09 3.02 -7.44
CA LYS A 182 14.77 2.73 -6.18
C LYS A 182 14.29 1.39 -5.64
N VAL A 183 15.21 0.61 -5.07
CA VAL A 183 14.91 -0.71 -4.48
C VAL A 183 15.52 -0.74 -3.09
N PHE A 184 14.68 -1.02 -2.09
CA PHE A 184 15.09 -1.07 -0.68
C PHE A 184 14.84 -2.46 -0.12
N THR A 185 15.81 -2.98 0.62
CA THR A 185 15.61 -4.15 1.47
C THR A 185 15.21 -3.71 2.86
N ASN A 186 14.13 -4.29 3.35
CA ASN A 186 13.61 -4.05 4.69
C ASN A 186 14.23 -5.08 5.65
N ASP A 187 15.52 -4.94 5.96
CA ASP A 187 16.26 -5.87 6.85
C ASP A 187 15.94 -5.69 8.34
#